data_AF-A0A2G8HWQ2-F1
#
_entry.id   AF-A0A2G8HWQ2-F1
#
_cell.length_a   1.000
_cell.length_b   1.000
_cell.length_c   1.000
_cell.angle_alpha   90.00
_cell.angle_beta   90.00
_cell.angle_gamma   90.00
#
_symmetry.space_group_name_H-M   'P 1'
#
loop_
_entity.id
_entity.type
_entity.pdbx_description
1 polymer ?
#
loop_
_entity_poly.entity_id
_entity_poly.type
_entity_poly.pdbx_seq_one_letter_code
_entity_poly.pdbx_strand_id
1 'polypeptide(L)'
;MRLLIYLGTLAIMLMAFEVKASWQEFEQAQIDISPWLYEEATEFSDWEEYITLGNGRSQSIKVDEKSLSSNGTVVAITQRITNISNTPYCVIAKLKQSTNTINTYLRGGRTIVSPEETILIGGYRVHTLGKNWKVNWSFQATKKLENCK
;
A
#
# COMPACT_ATOMS: atom_id res chain seq x y z
N MET A 1 3.74 -42.23 -9.86
CA MET A 1 2.81 -41.36 -10.63
C MET A 1 1.80 -40.59 -9.76
N ARG A 2 1.41 -41.06 -8.56
CA ARG A 2 0.50 -40.31 -7.66
C ARG A 2 1.15 -39.14 -6.89
N LEU A 3 2.45 -39.21 -6.56
CA LEU A 3 3.14 -38.15 -5.79
C LEU A 3 3.27 -36.80 -6.52
N LEU A 4 3.42 -36.81 -7.85
CA LEU A 4 3.55 -35.57 -8.64
C LEU A 4 2.24 -34.77 -8.72
N ILE A 5 1.09 -35.45 -8.63
CA ILE A 5 -0.23 -34.80 -8.69
C ILE A 5 -0.52 -34.04 -7.37
N TYR A 6 -0.07 -34.58 -6.23
CA TYR A 6 -0.19 -33.92 -4.94
C TYR A 6 0.71 -32.69 -4.81
N LEU A 7 1.93 -32.72 -5.39
CA LEU A 7 2.81 -31.55 -5.43
C LEU A 7 2.28 -30.43 -6.31
N GLY A 8 1.73 -30.76 -7.48
CA GLY A 8 1.12 -29.77 -8.38
C GLY A 8 -0.12 -29.10 -7.78
N THR A 9 -0.99 -29.86 -7.11
CA THR A 9 -2.18 -29.31 -6.44
C THR A 9 -1.83 -28.44 -5.23
N LEU A 10 -0.78 -28.78 -4.47
CA LEU A 10 -0.30 -27.96 -3.36
C LEU A 10 0.27 -26.63 -3.85
N ALA A 11 1.06 -26.63 -4.92
CA ALA A 11 1.64 -25.42 -5.51
C ALA A 11 0.55 -24.49 -6.08
N ILE A 12 -0.45 -25.04 -6.76
CA ILE A 12 -1.59 -24.26 -7.28
C ILE A 12 -2.40 -23.65 -6.13
N MET A 13 -2.61 -24.38 -5.03
CA MET A 13 -3.30 -23.84 -3.86
C MET A 13 -2.52 -22.73 -3.17
N LEU A 14 -1.19 -22.85 -3.04
CA LEU A 14 -0.35 -21.82 -2.44
C LEU A 14 -0.35 -20.53 -3.27
N MET A 15 -0.15 -20.63 -4.59
CA MET A 15 -0.21 -19.47 -5.49
C MET A 15 -1.60 -18.82 -5.49
N ALA A 16 -2.67 -19.62 -5.48
CA ALA A 16 -4.04 -19.09 -5.38
C ALA A 16 -4.31 -18.40 -4.03
N PHE A 17 -3.63 -18.80 -2.96
CA PHE A 17 -3.76 -18.18 -1.63
C PHE A 17 -2.97 -16.88 -1.54
N GLU A 18 -1.75 -16.83 -2.06
CA GLU A 18 -0.91 -15.63 -2.13
C GLU A 18 -1.52 -14.54 -3.00
N VAL A 19 -2.10 -14.91 -4.16
CA VAL A 19 -2.81 -13.98 -5.05
C VAL A 19 -4.08 -13.43 -4.38
N LYS A 20 -4.85 -14.29 -3.67
CA LYS A 20 -6.03 -13.85 -2.91
C LYS A 20 -5.67 -12.90 -1.76
N ALA A 21 -4.61 -13.22 -1.01
CA ALA A 21 -4.15 -12.39 0.11
C ALA A 21 -3.66 -11.02 -0.39
N SER A 22 -2.96 -10.97 -1.52
CA SER A 22 -2.41 -9.73 -2.07
C SER A 22 -3.47 -8.78 -2.61
N TRP A 23 -4.53 -9.29 -3.25
CA TRP A 23 -5.66 -8.45 -3.70
C TRP A 23 -6.49 -7.91 -2.53
N GLN A 24 -6.69 -8.69 -1.46
CA GLN A 24 -7.43 -8.26 -0.26
C GLN A 24 -6.85 -6.99 0.38
N GLU A 25 -5.53 -6.80 0.32
CA GLU A 25 -4.87 -5.61 0.86
C GLU A 25 -5.22 -4.33 0.08
N PHE A 26 -5.43 -4.44 -1.24
CA PHE A 26 -5.90 -3.33 -2.07
C PHE A 26 -7.40 -3.07 -1.87
N GLU A 27 -8.19 -4.12 -1.71
CA GLU A 27 -9.62 -4.01 -1.40
C GLU A 27 -9.87 -3.33 -0.04
N GLN A 28 -9.15 -3.74 1.01
CA GLN A 28 -9.19 -3.10 2.32
C GLN A 28 -8.77 -1.63 2.28
N ALA A 29 -7.85 -1.30 1.37
CA ALA A 29 -7.40 0.07 1.09
C ALA A 29 -8.36 0.87 0.20
N GLN A 30 -9.49 0.26 -0.22
CA GLN A 30 -10.47 0.84 -1.14
C GLN A 30 -9.86 1.27 -2.48
N ILE A 31 -8.85 0.54 -2.95
CA ILE A 31 -8.21 0.77 -4.25
C ILE A 31 -8.81 -0.19 -5.27
N ASP A 32 -9.58 0.36 -6.21
CA ASP A 32 -10.11 -0.40 -7.32
C ASP A 32 -9.00 -0.81 -8.30
N ILE A 33 -8.59 -2.06 -8.22
CA ILE A 33 -7.61 -2.69 -9.12
C ILE A 33 -8.25 -3.68 -10.11
N SER A 34 -9.59 -3.74 -10.14
CA SER A 34 -10.32 -4.62 -11.07
C SER A 34 -9.91 -4.49 -12.55
N PRO A 35 -9.50 -3.29 -13.06
CA PRO A 35 -9.09 -3.18 -14.46
C PRO A 35 -7.83 -3.99 -14.81
N TRP A 36 -6.96 -4.24 -13.83
CA TRP A 36 -5.64 -4.85 -14.06
C TRP A 36 -5.52 -6.27 -13.46
N LEU A 37 -6.44 -6.66 -12.58
CA LEU A 37 -6.34 -7.91 -11.81
C LEU A 37 -6.24 -9.18 -12.67
N TYR A 38 -6.80 -9.15 -13.87
CA TYR A 38 -6.89 -10.32 -14.77
C TYR A 38 -6.01 -10.20 -16.02
N GLU A 39 -5.12 -9.23 -16.08
CA GLU A 39 -4.15 -9.14 -17.17
C GLU A 39 -3.03 -10.20 -16.99
N GLU A 40 -2.53 -10.77 -18.08
CA GLU A 40 -1.60 -11.92 -18.06
C GLU A 40 -0.25 -11.60 -17.39
N ALA A 41 0.11 -10.33 -17.24
CA ALA A 41 1.37 -9.86 -16.67
C ALA A 41 1.16 -8.96 -15.45
N THR A 42 0.21 -9.33 -14.59
CA THR A 42 -0.08 -8.63 -13.34
C THR A 42 0.68 -9.24 -12.18
N GLU A 43 1.46 -8.41 -11.48
CA GLU A 43 2.34 -8.83 -10.38
C GLU A 43 2.15 -7.92 -9.17
N PHE A 44 2.02 -8.52 -7.99
CA PHE A 44 2.00 -7.81 -6.71
C PHE A 44 3.40 -7.82 -6.12
N SER A 45 3.89 -6.68 -5.64
CA SER A 45 5.12 -6.66 -4.85
C SER A 45 4.86 -7.13 -3.41
N ASP A 46 5.93 -7.43 -2.69
CA ASP A 46 5.88 -7.48 -1.24
C ASP A 46 5.72 -6.08 -0.63
N TRP A 47 5.45 -6.04 0.68
CA TRP A 47 5.50 -4.80 1.45
C TRP A 47 6.94 -4.38 1.67
N GLU A 48 7.29 -3.19 1.19
CA GLU A 48 8.63 -2.62 1.34
C GLU A 48 8.57 -1.29 2.09
N GLU A 49 9.61 -0.98 2.86
CA GLU A 49 9.71 0.32 3.54
C GLU A 49 9.94 1.43 2.52
N TYR A 50 8.99 2.37 2.44
CA TYR A 50 9.10 3.55 1.57
C TYR A 50 9.85 4.69 2.27
N ILE A 51 9.45 5.01 3.50
CA ILE A 51 10.05 6.10 4.28
C ILE A 51 9.85 5.86 5.77
N THR A 52 10.81 6.36 6.55
CA THR A 52 10.69 6.48 7.99
C THR A 52 10.75 7.94 8.43
N LEU A 53 9.76 8.38 9.22
CA LEU A 53 9.64 9.72 9.76
C LEU A 53 10.22 9.77 11.17
N GLY A 54 11.06 10.78 11.42
CA GLY A 54 11.71 11.00 12.70
C GLY A 54 12.83 12.01 12.60
N ASN A 55 13.45 12.34 13.74
CA ASN A 55 14.60 13.23 13.79
C ASN A 55 15.84 12.45 14.21
N GLY A 56 16.85 12.44 13.35
CA GLY A 56 18.16 11.85 13.64
C GLY A 56 18.07 10.39 14.08
N ARG A 57 18.37 10.11 15.36
CA ARG A 57 18.39 8.76 15.94
C ARG A 57 17.02 8.25 16.40
N SER A 58 15.99 9.10 16.41
CA SER A 58 14.64 8.70 16.83
C SER A 58 13.72 8.64 15.62
N GLN A 59 13.50 7.41 15.15
CA GLN A 59 12.48 7.09 14.17
C GLN A 59 11.15 6.85 14.90
N SER A 60 10.04 7.38 14.40
CA SER A 60 8.74 7.31 15.08
C SER A 60 7.66 6.66 14.24
N ILE A 61 7.66 6.89 12.93
CA ILE A 61 6.65 6.36 12.02
C ILE A 61 7.34 5.73 10.82
N LYS A 62 7.02 4.47 10.54
CA LYS A 62 7.44 3.77 9.33
C LYS A 62 6.27 3.71 8.36
N VAL A 63 6.52 3.96 7.08
CA VAL A 63 5.54 3.82 6.00
C VAL A 63 6.03 2.73 5.07
N ASP A 64 5.24 1.66 4.96
CA ASP A 64 5.47 0.61 3.98
C ASP A 64 4.54 0.82 2.78
N GLU A 65 4.99 0.41 1.60
CA GLU A 65 4.20 0.39 0.39
C GLU A 65 4.18 -0.99 -0.26
N LYS A 66 3.07 -1.26 -0.95
CA LYS A 66 2.90 -2.43 -1.80
C LYS A 66 2.34 -1.98 -3.14
N SER A 67 2.93 -2.48 -4.20
CA SER A 67 2.61 -2.09 -5.57
C SER A 67 1.91 -3.21 -6.32
N LEU A 68 1.08 -2.81 -7.28
CA LEU A 68 0.56 -3.65 -8.34
C LEU A 68 1.19 -3.16 -9.64
N SER A 69 1.84 -4.07 -10.36
CA SER A 69 2.35 -3.81 -11.70
C SER A 69 1.54 -4.60 -12.73
N SER A 70 1.29 -3.98 -13.89
CA SER A 70 0.79 -4.67 -15.09
C SER A 70 1.76 -4.40 -16.23
N ASN A 71 2.17 -5.45 -16.93
CA ASN A 71 3.10 -5.37 -18.07
C ASN A 71 4.40 -4.60 -17.72
N GLY A 72 4.94 -4.83 -16.52
CA GLY A 72 6.16 -4.18 -16.03
C GLY A 72 6.00 -2.70 -15.64
N THR A 73 4.78 -2.16 -15.61
CA THR A 73 4.49 -0.79 -15.17
C THR A 73 3.69 -0.80 -13.88
N VAL A 74 4.10 -0.01 -12.86
CA VAL A 74 3.32 0.17 -11.63
C VAL A 74 2.01 0.90 -11.95
N VAL A 75 0.88 0.27 -11.63
CA VAL A 75 -0.48 0.77 -11.92
C VAL A 75 -1.26 1.16 -10.66
N ALA A 76 -0.89 0.61 -9.51
CA ALA A 76 -1.46 1.00 -8.23
C ALA A 76 -0.44 0.81 -7.10
N ILE A 77 -0.57 1.62 -6.05
CA ILE A 77 0.17 1.49 -4.80
C ILE A 77 -0.80 1.62 -3.63
N THR A 78 -0.66 0.72 -2.66
CA THR A 78 -1.28 0.82 -1.34
C THR A 78 -0.20 1.03 -0.28
N GLN A 79 -0.55 1.69 0.80
CA GLN A 79 0.37 2.08 1.86
C GLN A 79 -0.22 1.77 3.24
N ARG A 80 0.66 1.35 4.14
CA ARG A 80 0.35 1.19 5.56
C ARG A 80 1.38 1.92 6.40
N ILE A 81 0.98 2.32 7.58
CA ILE A 81 1.78 3.06 8.53
C ILE A 81 1.93 2.24 9.80
N THR A 82 3.16 2.10 10.28
CA THR A 82 3.48 1.51 11.57
C THR A 82 4.06 2.57 12.50
N ASN A 83 3.49 2.72 13.69
CA ASN A 83 4.08 3.54 14.73
C ASN A 83 5.08 2.70 15.53
N ILE A 84 6.36 2.98 15.35
CA ILE A 84 7.47 2.27 16.02
C ILE A 84 7.90 2.96 17.32
N SER A 85 7.12 3.95 17.78
CA SER A 85 7.38 4.69 19.00
C SER A 85 6.34 4.41 20.08
N ASN A 86 6.65 4.83 21.31
CA ASN A 86 5.78 4.67 22.47
C ASN A 86 4.77 5.83 22.63
N THR A 87 4.57 6.67 21.61
CA THR A 87 3.65 7.82 21.67
C THR A 87 2.69 7.77 20.49
N PRO A 88 1.38 8.02 20.66
CA PRO A 88 0.46 8.11 19.54
C PRO A 88 0.77 9.33 18.66
N TYR A 89 0.60 9.18 17.35
CA TYR A 89 0.79 10.24 16.37
C TYR A 89 -0.44 10.39 15.48
N CYS A 90 -0.76 11.63 15.12
CA CYS A 90 -1.56 11.93 13.94
C CYS A 90 -0.63 11.96 12.73
N VAL A 91 -0.89 11.10 11.76
CA VAL A 91 -0.16 11.02 10.50
C VAL A 91 -1.03 11.53 9.36
N ILE A 92 -0.45 12.41 8.56
CA ILE A 92 -1.08 13.09 7.44
C ILE A 92 -0.30 12.71 6.18
N ALA A 93 -0.95 11.94 5.31
CA ALA A 93 -0.46 11.51 4.02
C ALA A 93 -1.20 12.28 2.91
N LYS A 94 -0.46 12.80 1.93
CA LYS A 94 -1.02 13.57 0.81
C LYS A 94 -0.28 13.32 -0.50
N LEU A 95 -1.01 13.34 -1.61
CA LEU A 95 -0.45 13.49 -2.95
C LEU A 95 -0.14 14.97 -3.21
N LYS A 96 1.14 15.35 -3.17
CA LYS A 96 1.60 16.72 -3.43
C LYS A 96 1.58 17.07 -4.91
N GLN A 97 1.89 16.10 -5.76
CA GLN A 97 1.80 16.20 -7.21
C GLN A 97 1.20 14.91 -7.75
N SER A 98 0.15 15.03 -8.54
CA SER A 98 -0.58 13.89 -9.10
C SER A 98 -1.00 14.22 -10.54
N THR A 99 -0.44 13.50 -11.50
CA THR A 99 -0.87 13.54 -12.91
C THR A 99 -1.37 12.16 -13.29
N ASN A 100 -2.55 12.07 -13.91
CA ASN A 100 -3.15 10.81 -14.37
C ASN A 100 -3.29 9.75 -13.26
N THR A 101 -3.62 10.19 -12.04
CA THR A 101 -3.75 9.31 -10.86
C THR A 101 -5.00 9.64 -10.06
N ILE A 102 -5.54 8.61 -9.40
CA ILE A 102 -6.69 8.69 -8.51
C ILE A 102 -6.17 8.49 -7.08
N ASN A 103 -6.43 9.47 -6.22
CA ASN A 103 -6.13 9.38 -4.79
C ASN A 103 -7.10 8.41 -4.11
N THR A 104 -6.58 7.43 -3.39
CA THR A 104 -7.38 6.44 -2.65
C THR A 104 -7.07 6.46 -1.15
N TYR A 105 -6.51 7.54 -0.63
CA TYR A 105 -6.27 7.64 0.80
C TYR A 105 -7.56 7.64 1.62
N LEU A 106 -7.60 6.72 2.58
CA LEU A 106 -8.66 6.61 3.57
C LEU A 106 -8.67 7.85 4.45
N ARG A 107 -9.87 8.34 4.81
CA ARG A 107 -10.05 9.53 5.68
C ARG A 107 -9.27 10.76 5.17
N GLY A 108 -9.09 10.88 3.84
CA GLY A 108 -8.32 11.97 3.23
C GLY A 108 -6.85 11.98 3.66
N GLY A 109 -6.30 10.81 3.98
CA GLY A 109 -4.91 10.61 4.38
C GLY A 109 -4.60 10.96 5.83
N ARG A 110 -5.61 11.21 6.66
CA ARG A 110 -5.43 11.53 8.09
C ARG A 110 -5.74 10.30 8.94
N THR A 111 -4.81 9.88 9.77
CA THR A 111 -5.04 8.78 10.71
C THR A 111 -4.30 9.01 12.03
N ILE A 112 -4.95 8.64 13.12
CA ILE A 112 -4.25 8.46 14.40
C ILE A 112 -3.67 7.05 14.39
N VAL A 113 -2.42 6.90 14.80
CA VAL A 113 -1.74 5.60 14.92
C VAL A 113 -1.18 5.48 16.34
N SER A 114 -1.67 4.51 17.09
CA SER A 114 -1.27 4.21 18.47
C SER A 114 0.11 3.55 18.51
N PRO A 115 0.79 3.50 19.67
CA PRO A 115 2.06 2.79 19.78
C PRO A 115 1.99 1.35 19.26
N GLU A 116 2.99 0.94 18.48
CA GLU A 116 3.12 -0.40 17.88
C GLU A 116 1.98 -0.78 16.91
N GLU A 117 1.07 0.14 16.62
CA GLU A 117 -0.05 -0.10 15.73
C GLU A 117 0.38 0.00 14.27
N THR A 118 -0.16 -0.89 13.44
CA THR A 118 -0.05 -0.81 11.98
C THR A 118 -1.43 -0.59 11.38
N ILE A 119 -1.58 0.47 10.58
CA ILE A 119 -2.85 0.86 9.96
C ILE A 119 -2.66 1.06 8.46
N LEU A 120 -3.58 0.50 7.68
CA LEU A 120 -3.69 0.77 6.25
C LEU A 120 -4.24 2.18 6.00
N ILE A 121 -3.57 2.96 5.16
CA ILE A 121 -3.94 4.36 4.89
C ILE A 121 -4.47 4.60 3.48
N GLY A 122 -4.37 3.61 2.58
CA GLY A 122 -4.75 3.74 1.18
C GLY A 122 -3.55 4.05 0.29
N GLY A 123 -3.76 4.71 -0.85
CA GLY A 123 -2.65 5.08 -1.74
C GLY A 123 -3.13 5.75 -3.03
N TYR A 124 -2.77 5.19 -4.18
CA TYR A 124 -3.25 5.67 -5.47
C TYR A 124 -3.37 4.54 -6.49
N ARG A 125 -4.06 4.86 -7.57
CA ARG A 125 -4.00 4.11 -8.83
C ARG A 125 -3.87 5.03 -10.03
N VAL A 126 -3.38 4.50 -11.14
CA VAL A 126 -3.34 5.19 -12.43
C VAL A 126 -4.77 5.35 -12.95
N HIS A 127 -5.10 6.51 -13.53
CA HIS A 127 -6.43 6.76 -14.09
C HIS A 127 -6.59 6.15 -15.49
N THR A 128 -5.58 6.30 -16.36
CA THR A 128 -5.57 5.74 -17.72
C THR A 128 -4.19 5.18 -18.06
N LEU A 129 -4.13 3.92 -18.49
CA LEU A 129 -2.88 3.29 -18.95
C LEU A 129 -2.34 3.95 -20.23
N GLY A 130 -1.01 3.87 -20.43
CA GLY A 130 -0.34 4.40 -21.61
C GLY A 130 -0.18 5.93 -21.65
N LYS A 131 -0.68 6.65 -20.64
CA LYS A 131 -0.42 8.07 -20.45
C LYS A 131 0.63 8.29 -19.36
N ASN A 132 1.46 9.31 -19.54
CA ASN A 132 2.41 9.73 -18.52
C ASN A 132 1.68 10.00 -17.20
N TRP A 133 2.18 9.41 -16.12
CA TRP A 133 1.69 9.63 -14.77
C TRP A 133 2.85 10.02 -13.87
N LYS A 134 2.54 10.82 -12.85
CA LYS A 134 3.51 11.27 -11.85
C LYS A 134 2.82 11.31 -10.51
N VAL A 135 3.47 10.72 -9.52
CA VAL A 135 3.03 10.76 -8.13
C VAL A 135 4.19 11.25 -7.27
N ASN A 136 3.90 12.23 -6.41
CA ASN A 136 4.80 12.63 -5.35
C ASN A 136 4.02 12.71 -4.03
N TRP A 137 4.48 11.97 -3.05
CA TRP A 137 3.88 11.88 -1.73
C TRP A 137 4.46 12.91 -0.78
N SER A 138 3.69 13.25 0.25
CA SER A 138 4.20 13.90 1.44
C SER A 138 3.57 13.27 2.67
N PHE A 139 4.40 12.97 3.65
CA PHE A 139 3.99 12.45 4.94
C PHE A 139 4.41 13.41 6.05
N GLN A 140 3.53 13.59 7.01
CA GLN A 140 3.80 14.39 8.20
C GLN A 140 3.25 13.65 9.42
N ALA A 141 4.10 13.44 10.42
CA ALA A 141 3.70 12.91 11.72
C ALA A 141 3.72 14.03 12.78
N THR A 142 2.68 14.13 13.59
CA THR A 142 2.59 15.11 14.67
C THR A 142 1.92 14.54 15.91
N LYS A 143 2.35 14.98 17.10
CA LYS A 143 1.73 14.62 18.38
C LYS A 143 0.39 15.34 18.61
N LYS A 144 0.06 16.32 17.77
CA LYS A 144 -1.22 17.05 17.77
C LYS A 144 -2.33 16.20 17.18
N LEU A 145 -2.93 15.33 17.99
CA LEU A 145 -3.94 14.36 17.58
C LEU A 145 -5.20 15.03 16.99
N GLU A 146 -5.49 16.27 17.37
CA GLU A 146 -6.57 17.09 16.85
C GLU A 146 -6.52 17.31 15.33
N ASN A 147 -5.34 17.22 14.70
CA ASN A 147 -5.20 17.37 13.25
C ASN A 147 -5.78 16.20 12.44
N CYS A 148 -6.14 15.10 13.11
CA CYS A 148 -6.74 13.91 12.53
C CYS A 148 -8.18 13.66 13.01
N LYS A 149 -8.79 14.61 13.72
CA LYS A 149 -10.19 14.56 14.17
C LYS A 149 -11.14 15.22 13.17
#